data_AF-A0A6N2R3A0-F1
#
_entry.id   AF-A0A6N2R3A0-F1
#
_cell.length_a   1.000
_cell.length_b   1.000
_cell.length_c   1.000
_cell.angle_alpha   90.00
_cell.angle_beta   90.00
_cell.angle_gamma   90.00
#
_symmetry.space_group_name_H-M   'P 1'
#
loop_
_entity.id
_entity.type
_entity.pdbx_description
1 polymer ?
#
loop_
_entity_poly.entity_id
_entity_poly.type
_entity_poly.pdbx_seq_one_letter_code
_entity_poly.pdbx_strand_id
1 'polypeptide(L)'
;MKCYKKAFTMIELIMIIVVVGILAVAVIPRVDRDTLVEATNQVASHVRYTQHLAMLDNKYNPRDSNWYRNRWKITFSNNSYSITSGNTNAKNPQAPGKDLNPTGSPELNLERKYGITSVSLICGNDRPTEIIFDETGRPYSNFSGVVGVDGLLQNDCNITISDGGSKNGIITIYKETGYIAHSIQ
;
A
#
# COMPACT_ATOMS: atom_id res chain seq x y z
N MET A 1 50.48 -46.59 -27.73
CA MET A 1 49.73 -45.72 -26.81
C MET A 1 48.25 -46.07 -26.93
N LYS A 2 47.69 -46.88 -26.01
CA LYS A 2 46.27 -47.29 -26.06
C LYS A 2 45.42 -46.21 -25.40
N CYS A 3 44.55 -45.58 -26.19
CA CYS A 3 43.61 -44.57 -25.73
C CYS A 3 42.34 -45.27 -25.19
N TYR A 4 42.17 -45.33 -23.87
CA TYR A 4 40.92 -45.76 -23.25
C TYR A 4 39.94 -44.59 -23.27
N LYS A 5 38.85 -44.69 -24.06
CA LYS A 5 37.70 -43.80 -23.86
C LYS A 5 36.99 -44.27 -22.58
N LYS A 6 37.09 -43.48 -21.50
CA LYS A 6 36.26 -43.70 -20.30
C LYS A 6 34.81 -43.41 -20.67
N ALA A 7 34.04 -44.48 -20.86
CA ALA A 7 32.60 -44.39 -21.01
C ALA A 7 31.97 -44.29 -19.62
N PHE A 8 31.07 -43.34 -19.46
CA PHE A 8 30.29 -43.15 -18.25
C PHE A 8 29.31 -44.32 -18.10
N THR A 9 29.24 -44.93 -16.92
CA THR A 9 28.38 -46.10 -16.72
C THR A 9 26.94 -45.69 -16.42
N MET A 10 25.97 -46.50 -16.83
CA MET A 10 24.54 -46.20 -16.59
C MET A 10 24.20 -46.06 -15.10
N ILE A 11 24.90 -46.79 -14.21
CA ILE A 11 24.67 -46.71 -12.76
C ILE A 11 25.28 -45.45 -12.14
N GLU A 12 26.40 -44.96 -12.69
CA GLU A 12 27.03 -43.69 -12.27
C GLU A 12 26.12 -42.51 -12.62
N LEU A 13 25.40 -42.58 -13.75
CA LEU A 13 24.37 -41.59 -14.10
C LEU A 13 23.25 -41.54 -13.07
N ILE A 14 22.74 -42.71 -12.68
CA ILE A 14 21.64 -42.83 -11.72
C ILE A 14 22.08 -42.28 -10.35
N MET A 15 23.30 -42.58 -9.91
CA MET A 15 23.82 -42.03 -8.65
C MET A 15 23.96 -40.51 -8.71
N ILE A 16 24.45 -39.94 -9.81
CA ILE A 16 24.58 -38.48 -9.94
C ILE A 16 23.22 -37.78 -9.91
N ILE A 17 22.22 -38.26 -10.65
CA ILE A 17 20.90 -37.58 -10.66
C ILE A 17 20.23 -37.63 -9.29
N VAL A 18 20.40 -38.72 -8.53
CA VAL A 18 19.85 -38.86 -7.18
C VAL A 18 20.57 -37.91 -6.23
N VAL A 19 21.90 -37.88 -6.26
CA VAL A 19 22.70 -36.99 -5.39
C VAL A 19 22.42 -35.53 -5.70
N VAL A 20 22.40 -35.14 -6.97
CA VAL A 20 22.07 -33.76 -7.39
C VAL A 20 20.63 -33.41 -7.03
N GLY A 21 19.69 -34.34 -7.13
CA GLY A 21 18.30 -34.15 -6.71
C GLY A 21 18.16 -33.84 -5.22
N ILE A 22 18.89 -34.55 -4.36
CA ILE A 22 18.89 -34.30 -2.91
C ILE A 22 19.54 -32.96 -2.59
N LEU A 23 20.70 -32.67 -3.21
CA LEU A 23 21.41 -31.40 -3.00
C LEU A 23 20.59 -30.20 -3.48
N ALA A 24 19.83 -30.34 -4.56
CA ALA A 24 18.98 -29.27 -5.08
C ALA A 24 17.93 -28.82 -4.04
N VAL A 25 17.29 -29.76 -3.33
CA VAL A 25 16.29 -29.43 -2.30
C VAL A 25 16.91 -28.68 -1.11
N ALA A 26 18.13 -29.03 -0.72
CA ALA A 26 18.83 -28.36 0.38
C ALA A 26 19.30 -26.93 0.04
N VAL A 27 19.52 -26.64 -1.26
CA VAL A 27 20.05 -25.36 -1.73
C VAL A 27 18.94 -24.36 -2.06
N ILE A 28 17.69 -24.78 -2.27
CA ILE A 28 16.59 -23.84 -2.59
C ILE A 28 16.33 -22.94 -1.36
N PRO A 29 16.62 -21.63 -1.44
CA PRO A 29 16.28 -20.72 -0.36
C PRO A 29 14.75 -20.63 -0.26
N ARG A 30 14.20 -20.74 0.96
CA ARG A 30 12.82 -20.34 1.22
C ARG A 30 12.76 -18.81 1.14
N VAL A 31 12.08 -18.28 0.14
CA VAL A 31 11.79 -16.85 0.05
C VAL A 31 10.54 -16.60 0.88
N ASP A 32 10.72 -16.29 2.17
CA ASP A 32 9.65 -15.77 2.99
C ASP A 32 9.39 -14.32 2.53
N ARG A 33 8.29 -14.10 1.83
CA ARG A 33 7.86 -12.74 1.46
C ARG A 33 7.34 -12.06 2.72
N ASP A 34 7.91 -10.92 3.06
CA ASP A 34 7.41 -10.08 4.14
C ASP A 34 6.14 -9.35 3.63
N THR A 35 4.99 -9.99 3.79
CA THR A 35 3.70 -9.46 3.31
C THR A 35 3.31 -8.17 4.02
N LEU A 36 3.81 -7.94 5.23
CA LEU A 36 3.65 -6.68 5.96
C LEU A 36 4.42 -5.55 5.26
N VAL A 37 5.65 -5.80 4.83
CA VAL A 37 6.43 -4.84 4.02
C VAL A 37 5.71 -4.53 2.70
N GLU A 38 5.23 -5.55 2.00
CA GLU A 38 4.51 -5.36 0.74
C GLU A 38 3.22 -4.54 0.92
N ALA A 39 2.42 -4.85 1.94
CA ALA A 39 1.21 -4.10 2.29
C ALA A 39 1.52 -2.64 2.64
N THR A 40 2.54 -2.43 3.47
CA THR A 40 2.99 -1.08 3.89
C THR A 40 3.42 -0.24 2.71
N ASN A 41 4.23 -0.82 1.82
CA ASN A 41 4.69 -0.15 0.61
C ASN A 41 3.52 0.18 -0.34
N GLN A 42 2.55 -0.73 -0.48
CA GLN A 42 1.36 -0.50 -1.30
C GLN A 42 0.53 0.66 -0.76
N VAL A 43 0.23 0.67 0.54
CA VAL A 43 -0.55 1.75 1.16
C VAL A 43 0.20 3.08 1.06
N ALA A 44 1.51 3.11 1.36
CA ALA A 44 2.31 4.34 1.24
C ALA A 44 2.32 4.88 -0.21
N SER A 45 2.44 3.99 -1.20
CA SER A 45 2.35 4.35 -2.62
C SER A 45 0.99 4.95 -2.97
N HIS A 46 -0.10 4.35 -2.48
CA HIS A 46 -1.45 4.84 -2.72
C HIS A 46 -1.78 6.15 -2.00
N VAL A 47 -1.25 6.38 -0.80
CA VAL A 47 -1.36 7.70 -0.15
C VAL A 47 -0.66 8.77 -0.98
N ARG A 48 0.55 8.49 -1.50
CA ARG A 48 1.28 9.40 -2.40
C ARG A 48 0.51 9.64 -3.69
N TYR A 49 -0.11 8.59 -4.24
CA TYR A 49 -0.93 8.68 -5.43
C TYR A 49 -2.17 9.56 -5.20
N THR A 50 -2.86 9.42 -4.06
CA THR A 50 -3.98 10.31 -3.69
C THR A 50 -3.53 11.76 -3.59
N GLN A 51 -2.38 12.02 -2.95
CA GLN A 51 -1.79 13.36 -2.88
C GLN A 51 -1.48 13.91 -4.28
N HIS A 52 -0.90 13.09 -5.15
CA HIS A 52 -0.60 13.46 -6.53
C HIS A 52 -1.87 13.80 -7.33
N LEU A 53 -2.94 13.02 -7.18
CA LEU A 53 -4.22 13.29 -7.81
C LEU A 53 -4.80 14.63 -7.33
N ALA A 54 -4.72 14.93 -6.03
CA ALA A 54 -5.18 16.21 -5.47
C ALA A 54 -4.43 17.41 -6.08
N MET A 55 -3.12 17.30 -6.28
CA MET A 55 -2.29 18.35 -6.87
C MET A 55 -2.57 18.56 -8.37
N LEU A 56 -2.98 17.52 -9.09
CA LEU A 56 -3.29 17.60 -10.51
C LEU A 56 -4.73 18.07 -10.80
N ASP A 57 -5.65 17.75 -9.91
CA ASP A 57 -7.09 17.93 -10.12
C ASP A 57 -7.66 18.90 -9.09
N ASN A 58 -7.65 20.19 -9.47
CA ASN A 58 -8.15 21.27 -8.63
C ASN A 58 -9.69 21.24 -8.53
N LYS A 59 -10.20 20.96 -7.33
CA LYS A 59 -11.64 20.89 -7.03
C LYS A 59 -12.21 22.17 -6.44
N TYR A 60 -11.41 23.21 -6.27
CA TYR A 60 -11.83 24.48 -5.69
C TYR A 60 -12.89 25.17 -6.55
N ASN A 61 -14.06 25.42 -5.96
CA ASN A 61 -15.11 26.19 -6.61
C ASN A 61 -15.80 27.11 -5.60
N PRO A 62 -15.50 28.42 -5.58
CA PRO A 62 -16.07 29.35 -4.61
C PRO A 62 -17.58 29.58 -4.77
N ARG A 63 -18.19 29.13 -5.88
CA ARG A 63 -19.63 29.25 -6.14
C ARG A 63 -20.45 28.09 -5.57
N ASP A 64 -19.82 26.98 -5.21
CA ASP A 64 -20.48 25.80 -4.66
C ASP A 64 -20.06 25.60 -3.21
N SER A 65 -20.94 25.81 -2.23
CA SER A 65 -20.60 25.66 -0.81
C SER A 65 -20.09 24.26 -0.44
N ASN A 66 -20.34 23.23 -1.26
CA ASN A 66 -19.93 21.85 -1.03
C ASN A 66 -18.75 21.40 -1.90
N TRP A 67 -18.07 22.31 -2.61
CA TRP A 67 -16.98 21.98 -3.54
C TRP A 67 -15.91 21.07 -2.90
N TYR A 68 -15.62 21.29 -1.61
CA TYR A 68 -14.60 20.59 -0.84
C TYR A 68 -14.85 19.08 -0.76
N ARG A 69 -16.11 18.63 -0.83
CA ARG A 69 -16.49 17.21 -0.75
C ARG A 69 -15.95 16.38 -1.92
N ASN A 70 -15.58 17.07 -3.00
CA ASN A 70 -15.03 16.45 -4.20
C ASN A 70 -13.51 16.31 -4.16
N ARG A 71 -12.81 16.80 -3.12
CA ARG A 71 -11.37 16.62 -2.99
C ARG A 71 -10.98 15.14 -2.94
N TRP A 72 -9.78 14.86 -3.45
CA TRP A 72 -9.21 13.52 -3.42
C TRP A 72 -8.91 13.09 -1.99
N LYS A 73 -9.38 11.89 -1.66
CA LYS A 73 -9.22 11.31 -0.34
C LYS A 73 -8.95 9.83 -0.41
N ILE A 74 -8.25 9.36 0.62
CA ILE A 74 -8.07 7.93 0.90
C ILE A 74 -8.84 7.62 2.18
N THR A 75 -9.78 6.67 2.09
CA THR A 75 -10.63 6.27 3.22
C THR A 75 -10.32 4.83 3.60
N PHE A 76 -10.03 4.60 4.86
CA PHE A 76 -9.81 3.28 5.45
C PHE A 76 -11.10 2.77 6.07
N SER A 77 -11.44 1.51 5.77
CA SER A 77 -12.59 0.81 6.32
C SER A 77 -12.17 -0.62 6.66
N ASN A 78 -12.06 -0.89 7.97
CA ASN A 78 -11.47 -2.12 8.49
C ASN A 78 -10.07 -2.34 7.86
N ASN A 79 -9.87 -3.45 7.16
CA ASN A 79 -8.61 -3.86 6.56
C ASN A 79 -8.57 -3.57 5.05
N SER A 80 -9.48 -2.71 4.57
CA SER A 80 -9.54 -2.25 3.18
C SER A 80 -9.48 -0.74 3.12
N TYR A 81 -9.17 -0.20 1.95
CA TYR A 81 -9.19 1.24 1.71
C TYR A 81 -9.70 1.56 0.30
N SER A 82 -10.14 2.80 0.13
CA SER A 82 -10.60 3.34 -1.16
C SER A 82 -9.92 4.67 -1.43
N ILE A 83 -9.77 5.02 -2.71
CA ILE A 83 -9.29 6.33 -3.14
C ILE A 83 -10.38 6.95 -4.01
N THR A 84 -10.95 8.05 -3.56
CA THR A 84 -12.12 8.65 -4.21
C THR A 84 -12.04 10.17 -4.28
N SER A 85 -12.78 10.74 -5.22
CA SER A 85 -13.10 12.16 -5.34
C SER A 85 -14.61 12.25 -5.55
N GLY A 86 -15.35 12.75 -4.56
CA GLY A 86 -16.81 12.70 -4.57
C GLY A 86 -17.32 11.26 -4.67
N ASN A 87 -18.04 10.94 -5.75
CA ASN A 87 -18.58 9.60 -6.03
C ASN A 87 -17.73 8.78 -7.01
N THR A 88 -16.54 9.27 -7.38
CA THR A 88 -15.70 8.65 -8.40
C THR A 88 -14.49 7.98 -7.75
N ASN A 89 -14.19 6.75 -8.15
CA ASN A 89 -12.98 6.02 -7.75
C ASN A 89 -11.77 6.48 -8.56
N ALA A 90 -10.59 6.47 -7.96
CA ALA A 90 -9.34 6.70 -8.67
C ALA A 90 -9.10 5.63 -9.75
N LYS A 91 -8.42 6.00 -10.84
CA LYS A 91 -7.94 5.03 -11.82
C LYS A 91 -6.80 4.21 -11.25
N ASN A 92 -6.72 2.93 -11.61
CA ASN A 92 -5.60 2.08 -11.23
C ASN A 92 -4.34 2.52 -12.01
N PRO A 93 -3.26 2.95 -11.33
CA PRO A 93 -2.05 3.42 -12.02
C PRO A 93 -1.33 2.31 -12.79
N GLN A 94 -1.54 1.05 -12.43
CA GLN A 94 -0.99 -0.13 -13.11
C GLN A 94 -1.92 -0.65 -14.23
N ALA A 95 -3.19 -0.23 -14.23
CA ALA A 95 -4.19 -0.62 -15.23
C ALA A 95 -5.19 0.54 -15.46
N PRO A 96 -4.84 1.58 -16.25
CA PRO A 96 -5.62 2.81 -16.36
C PRO A 96 -7.07 2.65 -16.84
N GLY A 97 -7.37 1.53 -17.52
CA GLY A 97 -8.74 1.18 -17.94
C GLY A 97 -9.63 0.65 -16.81
N LYS A 98 -9.11 0.46 -15.60
CA LYS A 98 -9.82 -0.04 -14.42
C LYS A 98 -9.80 0.98 -13.29
N ASP A 99 -10.89 1.03 -12.54
CA ASP A 99 -10.98 1.83 -11.33
C ASP A 99 -10.42 1.04 -10.14
N LEU A 100 -9.83 1.74 -9.16
CA LEU A 100 -9.50 1.24 -7.83
C LEU A 100 -10.77 1.24 -6.98
N ASN A 101 -11.57 0.19 -7.09
CA ASN A 101 -12.83 0.04 -6.38
C ASN A 101 -12.71 -1.06 -5.32
N PRO A 102 -12.98 -0.83 -4.02
CA PRO A 102 -12.90 -1.86 -2.98
C PRO A 102 -13.68 -3.16 -3.28
N THR A 103 -14.78 -3.08 -4.03
CA THR A 103 -15.58 -4.27 -4.42
C THR A 103 -15.00 -4.98 -5.65
N GLY A 104 -14.40 -4.25 -6.59
CA GLY A 104 -13.90 -4.76 -7.88
C GLY A 104 -12.38 -4.93 -7.96
N SER A 105 -11.65 -4.42 -6.98
CA SER A 105 -10.19 -4.40 -6.84
C SER A 105 -9.82 -5.11 -5.53
N PRO A 106 -9.77 -6.44 -5.53
CA PRO A 106 -9.37 -7.22 -4.36
C PRO A 106 -8.00 -6.79 -3.83
N GLU A 107 -7.15 -6.16 -4.65
CA GLU A 107 -5.86 -5.63 -4.22
C GLU A 107 -5.92 -4.56 -3.13
N LEU A 108 -7.09 -3.92 -2.93
CA LEU A 108 -7.32 -2.93 -1.89
C LEU A 108 -7.73 -3.56 -0.55
N ASN A 109 -8.07 -4.84 -0.54
CA ASN A 109 -8.36 -5.59 0.68
C ASN A 109 -7.06 -6.22 1.21
N LEU A 110 -6.46 -5.58 2.20
CA LEU A 110 -5.15 -5.95 2.74
C LEU A 110 -5.20 -7.27 3.52
N GLU A 111 -6.33 -7.59 4.16
CA GLU A 111 -6.55 -8.87 4.83
C GLU A 111 -6.50 -10.01 3.82
N ARG A 112 -7.29 -9.93 2.75
CA ARG A 112 -7.37 -11.00 1.73
C ARG A 112 -6.09 -11.13 0.91
N LYS A 113 -5.39 -10.03 0.65
CA LYS A 113 -4.18 -10.04 -0.19
C LYS A 113 -2.90 -10.34 0.58
N TYR A 114 -2.74 -9.78 1.77
CA TYR A 114 -1.48 -9.80 2.52
C TYR A 114 -1.61 -10.43 3.92
N GLY A 115 -2.81 -10.81 4.36
CA GLY A 115 -3.04 -11.36 5.70
C GLY A 115 -3.04 -10.31 6.81
N ILE A 116 -3.20 -9.03 6.47
CA ILE A 116 -3.26 -7.94 7.47
C ILE A 116 -4.47 -8.13 8.37
N THR A 117 -4.24 -8.07 9.68
CA THR A 117 -5.27 -8.25 10.71
C THR A 117 -5.81 -6.93 11.26
N SER A 118 -5.01 -5.85 11.19
CA SER A 118 -5.52 -4.52 11.54
C SER A 118 -4.85 -3.39 10.77
N VAL A 119 -5.64 -2.34 10.51
CA VAL A 119 -5.20 -1.05 10.01
C VAL A 119 -5.80 0.01 10.92
N SER A 120 -4.98 0.93 11.42
CA SER A 120 -5.43 2.05 12.23
C SER A 120 -4.80 3.34 11.76
N LEU A 121 -5.59 4.41 11.74
CA LEU A 121 -5.16 5.77 11.41
C LEU A 121 -5.32 6.65 12.65
N ILE A 122 -4.22 7.19 13.14
CA ILE A 122 -4.17 7.99 14.37
C ILE A 122 -3.42 9.29 14.08
N CYS A 123 -4.03 10.43 14.42
CA CYS A 123 -3.48 11.75 14.20
C CYS A 123 -3.50 12.53 15.53
N GLY A 124 -2.42 12.42 16.31
CA GLY A 124 -2.45 12.88 17.70
C GLY A 124 -3.49 12.11 18.53
N ASN A 125 -4.51 12.80 19.03
CA ASN A 125 -5.63 12.19 19.75
C ASN A 125 -6.82 11.80 18.84
N ASP A 126 -6.79 12.23 17.58
CA ASP A 126 -7.87 11.96 16.64
C ASP A 126 -7.68 10.61 15.95
N ARG A 127 -8.80 9.96 15.62
CA ARG A 127 -8.84 8.66 14.95
C ARG A 127 -9.69 8.74 13.68
N PRO A 128 -9.28 9.56 12.69
CA PRO A 128 -10.06 9.71 11.48
C PRO A 128 -10.06 8.41 10.67
N THR A 129 -11.07 8.25 9.82
CA THR A 129 -11.14 7.15 8.87
C THR A 129 -10.61 7.53 7.49
N GLU A 130 -10.38 8.82 7.23
CA GLU A 130 -9.92 9.30 5.94
C GLU A 130 -8.84 10.38 6.05
N ILE A 131 -7.97 10.43 5.04
CA ILE A 131 -7.05 11.54 4.80
C ILE A 131 -7.40 12.15 3.45
N ILE A 132 -7.59 13.46 3.45
CA ILE A 132 -7.90 14.27 2.28
C ILE A 132 -6.68 15.11 1.96
N PHE A 133 -6.39 15.30 0.68
CA PHE A 133 -5.36 16.23 0.24
C PHE A 133 -5.99 17.41 -0.50
N ASP A 134 -5.44 18.60 -0.26
CA ASP A 134 -5.75 19.77 -1.08
C ASP A 134 -4.85 19.87 -2.32
N GLU A 135 -5.11 20.90 -3.12
CA GLU A 135 -4.45 21.16 -4.39
C GLU A 135 -2.96 21.51 -4.24
N THR A 136 -2.52 21.79 -3.01
CA THR A 136 -1.12 22.05 -2.64
C THR A 136 -0.45 20.86 -1.94
N GLY A 137 -1.18 19.76 -1.74
CA GLY A 137 -0.68 18.55 -1.08
C GLY A 137 -0.80 18.52 0.43
N ARG A 138 -1.51 19.48 1.03
CA ARG A 138 -1.66 19.55 2.49
C ARG A 138 -2.72 18.55 2.95
N PRO A 139 -2.46 17.77 4.02
CA PRO A 139 -3.38 16.77 4.52
C PRO A 139 -4.46 17.37 5.43
N TYR A 140 -5.65 16.78 5.38
CA TYR A 140 -6.81 17.08 6.20
C TYR A 140 -7.40 15.77 6.76
N SER A 141 -7.96 15.80 7.97
CA SER A 141 -8.53 14.60 8.65
C SER A 141 -10.06 14.59 8.76
N ASN A 142 -10.75 15.71 8.49
CA ASN A 142 -12.21 15.78 8.48
C ASN A 142 -12.72 16.96 7.65
N PHE A 143 -13.96 16.88 7.17
CA PHE A 143 -14.67 17.98 6.53
C PHE A 143 -15.63 18.65 7.52
N SER A 144 -15.24 19.79 8.10
CA SER A 144 -16.13 20.58 8.98
C SER A 144 -16.97 21.62 8.24
N GLY A 145 -17.06 21.54 6.91
CA GLY A 145 -17.94 22.41 6.13
C GLY A 145 -17.50 23.88 6.01
N VAL A 146 -16.36 24.25 6.60
CA VAL A 146 -15.76 25.58 6.47
C VAL A 146 -14.63 25.51 5.45
N VAL A 147 -14.71 26.39 4.45
CA VAL A 147 -13.72 26.49 3.37
C VAL A 147 -12.35 26.85 3.94
N GLY A 148 -11.38 25.96 3.75
CA GLY A 148 -9.95 26.29 3.71
C GLY A 148 -9.16 26.24 5.02
N VAL A 149 -9.80 26.14 6.19
CA VAL A 149 -9.09 26.18 7.50
C VAL A 149 -9.48 25.02 8.41
N ASP A 150 -10.76 24.67 8.48
CA ASP A 150 -11.20 23.59 9.36
C ASP A 150 -10.88 22.23 8.77
N GLY A 151 -10.22 21.40 9.58
CA GLY A 151 -9.82 20.05 9.23
C GLY A 151 -8.40 19.91 8.72
N LEU A 152 -7.62 21.00 8.60
CA LEU A 152 -6.16 20.88 8.38
C LEU A 152 -5.58 20.02 9.48
N LEU A 153 -4.66 19.14 9.07
CA LEU A 153 -4.03 18.24 9.99
C LEU A 153 -3.17 19.00 11.02
N GLN A 154 -3.51 18.87 12.32
CA GLN A 154 -2.81 19.59 13.40
C GLN A 154 -1.59 18.83 13.94
N ASN A 155 -1.60 17.50 13.79
CA ASN A 155 -0.57 16.58 14.25
C ASN A 155 -0.24 15.60 13.12
N ASP A 156 0.98 15.08 13.08
CA ASP A 156 1.32 14.02 12.12
C ASP A 156 0.39 12.80 12.32
N CYS A 157 0.00 12.19 11.22
CA CYS A 157 -0.83 10.98 11.24
C CYS A 157 0.02 9.75 11.02
N ASN A 158 -0.19 8.73 11.84
CA ASN A 158 0.38 7.41 11.63
C ASN A 158 -0.72 6.44 11.18
N ILE A 159 -0.52 5.85 10.01
CA ILE A 159 -1.23 4.64 9.59
C ILE A 159 -0.40 3.45 10.06
N THR A 160 -0.93 2.69 11.01
CA THR A 160 -0.31 1.49 11.53
C THR A 160 -1.00 0.26 10.95
N ILE A 161 -0.22 -0.60 10.32
CA ILE A 161 -0.64 -1.86 9.69
C ILE A 161 -0.02 -3.01 10.48
N SER A 162 -0.81 -4.02 10.82
CA SER A 162 -0.35 -5.21 11.53
C SER A 162 -0.90 -6.48 10.89
N ASP A 163 -0.07 -7.52 10.83
CA ASP A 163 -0.46 -8.89 10.47
C ASP A 163 -0.74 -9.77 11.72
N GLY A 164 -0.73 -9.16 12.92
CA GLY A 164 -0.85 -9.88 14.19
C GLY A 164 0.47 -10.48 14.70
N GLY A 165 1.57 -10.26 13.98
CA GLY A 165 2.92 -10.61 14.40
C GLY A 165 3.52 -9.61 15.41
N SER A 166 4.83 -9.69 15.60
CA SER A 166 5.58 -8.83 16.53
C SER A 166 5.97 -7.47 15.94
N LYS A 167 5.82 -7.29 14.62
CA LYS A 167 6.18 -6.07 13.91
C LYS A 167 4.94 -5.39 13.34
N ASN A 168 5.04 -4.07 13.15
CA ASN A 168 4.03 -3.26 12.51
C ASN A 168 4.65 -2.40 11.41
N GLY A 169 3.90 -2.23 10.33
CA GLY A 169 4.20 -1.23 9.31
C GLY A 169 3.63 0.11 9.74
N ILE A 170 4.46 1.15 9.76
CA ILE A 170 4.05 2.50 10.13
C ILE A 170 4.29 3.43 8.95
N ILE A 171 3.23 4.13 8.54
CA ILE A 171 3.27 5.17 7.51
C ILE A 171 2.92 6.49 8.17
N THR A 172 3.87 7.42 8.20
CA THR A 172 3.69 8.75 8.78
C THR A 172 3.41 9.76 7.68
N ILE A 173 2.28 10.46 7.83
CA ILE A 173 1.88 11.59 7.01
C ILE A 173 2.14 12.85 7.83
N TYR A 174 3.08 13.66 7.37
CA TYR A 174 3.44 14.89 8.06
C TYR A 174 2.42 15.98 7.83
N LYS A 175 2.04 16.67 8.90
CA LYS A 175 1.19 17.86 8.81
C LYS A 175 1.82 18.93 7.92
N GLU A 176 0.99 19.83 7.40
CA GLU A 176 1.34 20.95 6.51
C GLU A 176 1.96 20.59 5.15
N THR A 177 2.69 19.49 5.03
CA THR A 177 3.39 19.12 3.78
C THR A 177 2.75 17.93 3.09
N GLY A 178 2.10 17.04 3.86
CA GLY A 178 1.64 15.75 3.37
C GLY A 178 2.79 14.83 2.96
N TYR A 179 4.03 15.10 3.39
CA TYR A 179 5.16 14.21 3.14
C TYR A 179 4.88 12.83 3.76
N ILE A 180 5.31 11.77 3.07
CA ILE A 180 4.99 10.38 3.44
C ILE A 180 6.28 9.61 3.69
N ALA A 181 6.53 9.29 4.95
CA ALA A 181 7.57 8.37 5.40
C ALA A 181 6.94 7.02 5.78
N HIS A 182 7.69 5.93 5.65
CA HIS A 182 7.24 4.61 6.08
C HIS A 182 8.40 3.78 6.61
N SER A 183 8.13 2.93 7.60
CA SER A 183 9.10 2.03 8.22
C SER A 183 8.41 0.78 8.77
N ILE A 184 9.18 -0.27 9.04
CA ILE A 184 8.73 -1.45 9.78
C ILE A 184 9.37 -1.39 11.16
N GLN A 185 8.57 -1.55 12.21
CA GLN A 185 9.00 -1.52 13.61
C GLN A 185 8.60 -2.82 14.31
#